data_AF-A0AAQ0F7W7-F1
#
_entry.id   AF-A0AAQ0F7W7-F1
#
_cell.length_a   1.000
_cell.length_b   1.000
_cell.length_c   1.000
_cell.angle_alpha   90.00
_cell.angle_beta   90.00
_cell.angle_gamma   90.00
#
_symmetry.space_group_name_H-M   'P 1'
#
loop_
_entity.id
_entity.type
_entity.pdbx_description
1 polymer ?
#
loop_
_entity_poly.entity_id
_entity_poly.type
_entity_poly.pdbx_seq_one_letter_code
_entity_poly.pdbx_strand_id
1 'polypeptide(L)'
;MTQDHFTYRVTWSPENGEHVGLCAEFPSLSWLDATPESALAGIRRLVADVIRDMTANGEKVPEPIADRTYSGEFKVRIPPQAHRALVIQAAEQGVSLNRLASAKLCA
;
A
#
# COMPACT_ATOMS: atom_id res chain seq x y z
N MET A 1 21.25 13.61 2.74
CA MET A 1 20.12 13.05 3.51
C MET A 1 19.09 12.60 2.50
N THR A 2 19.02 11.29 2.23
CA THR A 2 17.98 10.72 1.38
C THR A 2 16.64 10.99 2.06
N GLN A 3 15.70 11.63 1.38
CA GLN A 3 14.38 11.89 1.95
C GLN A 3 13.68 10.55 2.23
N ASP A 4 13.02 10.45 3.39
CA ASP A 4 12.30 9.27 3.84
C ASP A 4 10.90 9.27 3.19
N HIS A 5 10.81 8.63 2.02
CA HIS A 5 9.60 8.55 1.20
C HIS A 5 8.76 7.28 1.44
N PHE A 6 9.12 6.48 2.45
CA PHE A 6 8.36 5.29 2.82
C PHE A 6 6.97 5.67 3.35
N THR A 7 6.00 4.78 3.14
CA THR A 7 4.62 5.03 3.53
C THR A 7 4.35 4.48 4.92
N TYR A 8 4.16 5.39 5.89
CA TYR A 8 3.85 5.04 7.27
C TYR A 8 2.37 5.24 7.59
N ARG A 9 1.85 4.39 8.48
CA ARG A 9 0.52 4.57 9.08
C ARG A 9 0.59 4.31 10.57
N VAL A 10 -0.28 5.00 11.31
CA VAL A 10 -0.49 4.77 12.74
C VAL A 10 -1.95 4.42 12.96
N THR A 11 -2.21 3.39 13.77
CA THR A 11 -3.57 2.97 14.13
C THR A 11 -3.63 2.58 15.61
N TRP A 12 -4.78 2.75 16.24
CA TRP A 12 -5.03 2.23 17.59
C TRP A 12 -5.13 0.70 17.57
N SER A 13 -4.47 0.00 18.50
CA SER A 13 -4.65 -1.42 18.76
C SER A 13 -5.41 -1.61 20.08
N PRO A 14 -6.70 -1.98 20.04
CA PRO A 14 -7.47 -2.23 21.26
C PRO A 14 -6.93 -3.42 22.06
N GLU A 15 -6.23 -4.34 21.40
CA GLU A 15 -5.64 -5.56 21.98
C GLU A 15 -4.47 -5.24 22.91
N ASN A 16 -3.65 -4.26 22.51
CA ASN A 16 -2.45 -3.84 23.25
C ASN A 16 -2.70 -2.57 24.08
N GLY A 17 -3.80 -1.85 23.84
CA GLY A 17 -4.07 -0.57 24.50
C GLY A 17 -3.08 0.53 24.09
N GLU A 18 -2.51 0.43 22.89
CA GLU A 18 -1.43 1.28 22.38
C GLU A 18 -1.63 1.61 20.89
N HIS A 19 -0.88 2.59 20.39
CA HIS A 19 -0.80 2.93 18.98
C HIS A 19 0.25 2.07 18.27
N VAL A 20 -0.10 1.54 17.10
CA VAL A 20 0.78 0.75 16.24
C VAL A 20 1.23 1.58 15.05
N GLY A 21 2.53 1.82 14.95
CA GLY A 21 3.20 2.32 13.75
C GLY A 21 3.54 1.17 12.80
N LEU A 22 3.26 1.34 11.51
CA LEU A 22 3.47 0.35 10.46
C LEU A 22 4.08 1.02 9.22
N CYS A 23 4.84 0.25 8.42
CA CYS A 23 5.36 0.68 7.13
C CYS A 23 4.80 -0.22 6.01
N ALA A 24 4.25 0.37 4.95
CA ALA A 24 3.58 -0.39 3.89
C ALA A 24 4.56 -1.25 3.08
N GLU A 25 5.78 -0.77 2.88
CA GLU A 25 6.86 -1.47 2.19
C GLU A 25 7.48 -2.60 3.01
N PHE A 26 7.30 -2.57 4.33
CA PHE A 26 7.79 -3.58 5.27
C PHE A 26 6.64 -4.13 6.14
N PRO A 27 5.76 -4.99 5.59
CA PRO A 27 4.55 -5.45 6.29
C PRO A 27 4.79 -6.22 7.59
N SER A 28 5.99 -6.79 7.76
CA SER A 28 6.40 -7.49 8.99
C SER A 28 6.91 -6.57 10.09
N LEU A 29 7.16 -5.29 9.81
CA LEU A 29 7.64 -4.33 10.81
C LEU A 29 6.47 -3.60 11.45
N SER A 30 6.48 -3.56 12.77
CA SER A 30 5.55 -2.79 13.59
C SER A 30 6.27 -2.20 14.79
N TRP A 31 5.72 -1.10 15.31
CA TRP A 31 6.17 -0.48 16.55
C TRP A 31 4.97 -0.09 17.39
N LEU A 32 4.96 -0.47 18.66
CA LEU A 32 3.89 -0.12 19.61
C LEU A 32 4.37 1.00 20.53
N ASP A 33 3.51 1.99 20.77
CA ASP A 33 3.76 3.04 21.75
C ASP A 33 2.46 3.66 22.28
N ALA A 34 2.51 4.30 23.44
CA ALA A 34 1.35 4.91 24.07
C ALA A 34 0.76 6.07 23.22
N THR A 35 1.59 6.79 22.49
CA THR A 35 1.17 7.95 21.68
C THR A 35 1.36 7.71 20.18
N PRO A 36 0.50 8.29 19.31
CA PRO A 36 0.66 8.18 17.87
C PRO A 36 2.02 8.68 17.37
N GLU A 37 2.52 9.77 17.93
CA GLU A 37 3.77 10.41 17.54
C GLU A 37 4.97 9.53 17.87
N SER A 38 5.00 8.94 19.06
CA SER A 38 6.06 8.00 19.45
C SER A 38 6.00 6.71 18.63
N ALA A 39 4.80 6.19 18.33
CA ALA A 39 4.64 5.03 17.47
C ALA A 39 5.20 5.30 16.06
N LEU A 40 4.92 6.49 15.50
CA LEU A 40 5.47 6.93 14.22
C LEU A 40 7.00 7.08 14.26
N ALA A 41 7.53 7.74 15.29
CA ALA A 41 8.97 7.92 15.45
C ALA A 41 9.70 6.57 15.59
N GLY A 42 9.11 5.64 16.36
CA GLY A 42 9.62 4.30 16.58
C GLY A 42 9.69 3.48 15.29
N ILE A 43 8.60 3.42 14.51
CA ILE A 43 8.60 2.66 13.26
C ILE A 43 9.57 3.25 12.22
N ARG A 44 9.71 4.57 12.14
CA ARG A 44 10.68 5.22 11.24
C ARG A 44 12.12 4.86 11.60
N ARG A 45 12.45 4.85 12.89
CA ARG A 45 13.77 4.41 13.36
C ARG A 45 14.00 2.94 13.01
N LEU A 46 13.04 2.08 13.32
CA LEU A 46 13.15 0.64 13.03
C LEU A 46 13.37 0.36 11.54
N VAL A 47 12.62 1.04 10.66
CA VAL A 47 12.82 0.93 9.21
C VAL A 47 14.22 1.39 8.80
N ALA A 48 14.71 2.51 9.34
CA ALA A 48 16.07 2.98 9.05
C ALA A 48 17.15 1.99 9.51
N ASP A 49 16.94 1.32 10.65
CA ASP A 49 17.85 0.29 11.16
C ASP A 49 17.86 -0.94 10.23
N VAL A 50 16.69 -1.44 9.86
CA VAL A 50 16.56 -2.58 8.92
C VAL A 50 17.16 -2.27 7.56
N ILE A 51 16.96 -1.07 7.02
CA ILE A 51 17.56 -0.66 5.74
C ILE A 51 19.09 -0.67 5.83
N ARG A 52 19.67 -0.22 6.94
CA ARG A 52 21.12 -0.27 7.16
C ARG A 52 21.63 -1.71 7.18
N ASP A 53 20.92 -2.60 7.88
CA ASP A 53 21.29 -4.02 7.97
C ASP A 53 21.17 -4.71 6.60
N MET A 54 20.07 -4.51 5.87
CA MET A 54 19.88 -5.03 4.52
C MET A 54 20.98 -4.54 3.57
N THR A 55 21.32 -3.26 3.64
CA THR A 55 22.38 -2.68 2.81
C THR A 55 23.74 -3.31 3.14
N ALA A 56 24.03 -3.54 4.43
CA ALA A 56 25.27 -4.18 4.86
C ALA A 56 25.37 -5.65 4.40
N ASN A 57 24.23 -6.35 4.35
CA ASN A 57 24.15 -7.74 3.89
C ASN A 57 24.05 -7.87 2.35
N GLY A 58 23.99 -6.76 1.61
CA GLY A 58 23.78 -6.77 0.16
C GLY A 58 22.38 -7.22 -0.27
N GLU A 59 21.40 -7.13 0.63
CA GLU A 59 20.00 -7.45 0.36
C GLU A 59 19.32 -6.30 -0.41
N LYS A 60 18.30 -6.66 -1.19
CA LYS A 60 17.55 -5.67 -1.96
C LYS A 60 16.54 -4.94 -1.08
N VAL A 61 16.80 -3.67 -0.80
CA VAL A 61 15.85 -2.78 -0.13
C VAL A 61 14.63 -2.51 -1.02
N PRO A 62 13.39 -2.64 -0.51
CA PRO A 62 12.20 -2.24 -1.24
C PRO A 62 12.23 -0.77 -1.65
N GLU A 63 11.83 -0.47 -2.88
CA GLU A 63 11.65 0.91 -3.34
C GLU A 63 10.42 1.54 -2.66
N PRO A 64 10.53 2.76 -2.11
CA PRO A 64 9.39 3.49 -1.56
C PRO A 64 8.23 3.56 -2.55
N ILE A 65 7.00 3.32 -2.10
CA ILE A 65 5.80 3.36 -2.93
C ILE A 65 5.65 4.71 -3.62
N ALA A 66 5.99 5.80 -2.93
CA ALA A 66 5.92 7.16 -3.46
C ALA A 66 6.87 7.42 -4.64
N ASP A 67 7.97 6.67 -4.74
CA ASP A 67 8.97 6.86 -5.79
C ASP A 67 8.70 5.97 -7.02
N ARG A 68 7.75 5.02 -6.93
CA ARG A 68 7.43 4.10 -8.02
C ARG A 68 6.69 4.79 -9.15
N THR A 69 6.97 4.36 -10.38
CA THR A 69 6.20 4.75 -11.56
C THR A 69 5.04 3.78 -11.80
N TYR A 70 3.82 4.31 -11.98
CA TYR A 70 2.61 3.52 -12.23
C TYR A 70 2.06 3.78 -13.63
N SER A 71 1.89 2.74 -14.45
CA SER A 71 1.35 2.85 -15.81
C SER A 71 -0.17 3.03 -15.87
N GLY A 72 -0.88 2.70 -14.78
CA GLY A 72 -2.34 2.60 -14.74
C GLY A 72 -2.89 1.34 -15.43
N GLU A 73 -2.05 0.53 -16.09
CA GLU A 73 -2.45 -0.75 -16.65
C GLU A 73 -2.31 -1.86 -15.60
N PHE A 74 -3.41 -2.53 -15.30
CA PHE A 74 -3.39 -3.71 -14.44
C PHE A 74 -4.44 -4.73 -14.88
N LYS A 75 -4.06 -6.01 -14.83
CA LYS A 75 -4.94 -7.12 -15.22
C LYS A 75 -5.64 -7.66 -13.99
N VAL A 76 -6.96 -7.53 -13.95
CA VAL A 76 -7.80 -8.07 -12.87
C VAL A 76 -8.46 -9.36 -13.32
N ARG A 77 -8.34 -10.41 -12.51
CA ARG A 77 -9.14 -11.62 -12.68
C ARG A 77 -10.46 -11.46 -11.94
N ILE A 78 -11.57 -11.64 -12.65
CA ILE A 78 -12.92 -11.62 -12.09
C ILE A 78 -13.69 -12.90 -12.47
N PRO A 79 -14.71 -13.31 -11.69
CA PRO A 79 -15.57 -14.44 -12.04
C PRO A 79 -16.25 -14.23 -13.41
N PRO A 80 -16.50 -15.30 -14.20
CA PRO A 80 -17.12 -15.19 -15.51
C PRO A 80 -18.48 -14.48 -15.51
N GLN A 81 -19.27 -14.65 -14.44
CA GLN A 81 -20.58 -14.02 -14.27
C GLN A 81 -20.45 -12.50 -14.12
N ALA A 82 -19.44 -12.02 -13.37
CA ALA A 82 -19.17 -10.60 -13.22
C ALA A 82 -18.70 -9.98 -14.53
N HIS A 83 -17.84 -10.68 -15.27
CA HIS A 83 -17.41 -10.25 -16.61
C HIS A 83 -18.61 -10.10 -17.56
N ARG A 84 -19.51 -11.09 -17.61
CA ARG A 84 -20.73 -11.02 -18.42
C ARG A 84 -21.59 -9.81 -18.05
N ALA A 85 -21.83 -9.58 -16.76
CA ALA A 85 -22.63 -8.47 -16.30
C ALA A 85 -22.03 -7.11 -16.73
N LEU A 86 -20.71 -6.94 -16.63
CA LEU A 86 -20.03 -5.72 -17.06
C LEU A 86 -20.12 -5.51 -18.57
N VAL A 87 -19.99 -6.57 -19.38
CA VAL A 87 -20.13 -6.48 -20.84
C VAL A 87 -21.54 -6.04 -21.23
N ILE A 88 -22.58 -6.59 -20.59
CA ILE A 88 -23.97 -6.19 -20.83
C ILE A 88 -24.16 -4.71 -20.49
N GLN A 89 -23.73 -4.28 -19.30
CA GLN A 89 -23.84 -2.88 -18.87
C GLN A 89 -23.10 -1.92 -19.81
N ALA A 90 -21.91 -2.31 -20.29
CA ALA A 90 -21.13 -1.49 -21.22
C ALA A 90 -21.86 -1.34 -22.56
N ALA A 91 -22.47 -2.41 -23.06
CA ALA A 91 -23.27 -2.38 -24.28
C ALA A 91 -24.53 -1.52 -24.13
N GLU A 92 -25.26 -1.64 -23.01
CA GLU A 92 -26.43 -0.81 -22.71
C GLU A 92 -26.11 0.69 -22.64
N GLN A 93 -24.90 1.03 -22.18
CA GLN A 93 -24.42 2.42 -22.08
C GLN A 93 -23.71 2.91 -23.34
N GLY A 94 -23.49 2.05 -24.35
CA GLY A 94 -22.75 2.41 -25.56
C GLY A 94 -21.28 2.76 -25.32
N VAL A 95 -20.65 2.16 -24.31
CA VAL A 95 -19.23 2.40 -23.95
C VAL A 95 -18.39 1.13 -24.03
N SER A 96 -17.07 1.28 -24.08
CA SER A 96 -16.18 0.12 -23.98
C SER A 96 -16.19 -0.47 -22.57
N LEU A 97 -15.93 -1.78 -22.47
CA LEU A 97 -15.78 -2.47 -21.18
C LEU A 97 -14.73 -1.78 -20.30
N ASN A 98 -13.59 -1.40 -20.87
CA ASN A 98 -12.54 -0.68 -20.14
C ASN A 98 -13.03 0.67 -19.62
N ARG A 99 -13.80 1.43 -20.39
CA ARG A 99 -14.35 2.72 -19.93
C ARG A 99 -15.31 2.53 -18.75
N LEU A 100 -16.18 1.53 -18.82
CA LEU A 100 -17.08 1.20 -17.70
C LEU A 100 -16.29 0.72 -16.47
N ALA A 101 -15.30 -0.15 -16.65
CA ALA A 101 -14.48 -0.67 -15.57
C ALA A 101 -13.68 0.46 -14.90
N SER A 102 -13.03 1.34 -15.68
CA SER A 102 -12.33 2.51 -15.15
C SER A 102 -13.26 3.43 -14.37
N ALA A 103 -14.46 3.71 -14.87
CA ALA A 103 -15.44 4.53 -14.15
C ALA A 103 -15.85 3.92 -12.79
N LYS A 104 -15.97 2.59 -12.71
CA LYS A 104 -16.29 1.90 -11.44
C LYS A 104 -15.10 1.81 -10.47
N LEU A 105 -13.87 1.77 -10.99
CA LEU A 105 -12.65 1.72 -10.17
C LEU A 105 -12.28 3.07 -9.54
N CYS A 106 -12.64 4.16 -10.22
CA CYS A 106 -12.37 5.53 -9.77
C CYS A 106 -13.52 6.16 -8.96
N ALA A 107 -14.65 5.47 -8.80
CA ALA A 107 -15.80 5.91 -8.02
C ALA A 107 -15.65 5.48 -6.55
#